data_AF-A0A4Q5RD18-F1
#
_entry.id   AF-A0A4Q5RD18-F1
#
_cell.length_a   1.000
_cell.length_b   1.000
_cell.length_c   1.000
_cell.angle_alpha   90.00
_cell.angle_beta   90.00
_cell.angle_gamma   90.00
#
_symmetry.space_group_name_H-M   'P 1'
#
loop_
_entity.id
_entity.type
_entity.pdbx_description
1 polymer ?
#
loop_
_entity_poly.entity_id
_entity_poly.type
_entity_poly.pdbx_seq_one_letter_code
_entity_poly.pdbx_strand_id
1 'polypeptide(L)' 'VDHLGSRHAVNYVSTMMDQGTGADRQLKVFEETKSLVSVVDYIHSQFLYGV' A
#
# COMPACT_ATOMS: atom_id res chain seq x y z
N VAL A 1 -15.84 1.89 -20.30
CA VAL A 1 -14.62 2.18 -19.50
C VAL A 1 -14.28 3.67 -19.56
N ASP A 2 -14.08 4.28 -20.74
CA ASP A 2 -13.87 5.76 -20.82
C ASP A 2 -15.03 6.59 -20.28
N HIS A 3 -16.25 6.22 -20.65
CA HIS A 3 -17.47 6.92 -20.23
C HIS A 3 -17.78 6.79 -18.72
N LEU A 4 -17.09 5.91 -18.00
CA LEU A 4 -17.23 5.75 -16.54
C LEU A 4 -16.28 6.66 -15.75
N GLY A 5 -15.43 7.43 -16.44
CA GLY A 5 -14.41 8.27 -15.79
C GLY A 5 -13.30 7.47 -15.09
N SER A 6 -13.30 6.14 -15.17
CA SER A 6 -12.41 5.25 -14.42
C SER A 6 -11.01 5.06 -15.04
N ARG A 7 -10.73 5.75 -16.16
CA ARG A 7 -9.45 5.64 -16.89
C ARG A 7 -8.24 5.87 -15.98
N HIS A 8 -8.33 6.84 -15.07
CA HIS A 8 -7.27 7.15 -14.11
C HIS A 8 -7.01 6.00 -13.13
N ALA A 9 -8.07 5.39 -12.59
CA ALA A 9 -7.97 4.27 -11.67
C ALA A 9 -7.42 3.01 -12.34
N VAL A 10 -7.83 2.73 -13.59
CA VAL A 10 -7.29 1.61 -14.37
C VAL A 10 -5.81 1.82 -14.69
N ASN A 11 -5.42 3.03 -15.06
CA ASN A 11 -4.01 3.35 -15.34
C ASN A 11 -3.14 3.23 -14.08
N TYR A 12 -3.70 3.47 -12.89
CA TYR A 12 -2.99 3.33 -11.62
C TYR A 12 -2.61 1.87 -11.29
N VAL A 13 -3.21 0.88 -11.97
CA VAL A 13 -2.85 -0.54 -11.77
C VAL A 13 -1.38 -0.82 -12.07
N SER A 14 -0.80 -0.18 -13.09
CA SER A 14 0.63 -0.34 -13.39
C SER A 14 1.49 0.15 -12.22
N THR A 15 1.16 1.32 -11.66
CA THR A 15 1.85 1.88 -10.50
C THR A 15 1.74 0.97 -9.27
N MET A 16 0.58 0.33 -9.05
CA MET A 16 0.41 -0.63 -7.96
C MET A 16 1.31 -1.87 -8.14
N MET A 17 1.50 -2.33 -9.37
CA MET A 17 2.39 -3.46 -9.65
C MET A 17 3.87 -3.09 -9.42
N ASP A 18 4.29 -1.89 -9.81
CA ASP A 18 5.68 -1.44 -9.63
C ASP A 18 6.05 -1.22 -8.15
N GLN A 19 5.10 -0.78 -7.33
CA GLN A 19 5.34 -0.46 -5.91
C GLN A 19 5.13 -1.64 -4.95
N GLY A 20 4.62 -2.77 -5.45
CA GLY A 20 4.22 -3.89 -4.61
C GLY A 20 3.00 -3.61 -3.73
N THR A 21 2.51 -4.67 -3.08
CA THR A 21 1.30 -4.65 -2.28
C THR A 21 1.53 -4.06 -0.89
N GLY A 22 0.44 -3.86 -0.13
CA GLY A 22 0.54 -3.53 1.30
C GLY A 22 1.19 -4.65 2.11
N ALA A 23 0.99 -5.91 1.72
CA ALA A 23 1.59 -7.07 2.40
C ALA A 23 3.11 -7.10 2.21
N ASP A 24 3.62 -6.78 1.02
CA ASP A 24 5.06 -6.71 0.76
C ASP A 24 5.74 -5.67 1.66
N ARG A 25 5.09 -4.52 1.86
CA ARG A 25 5.58 -3.46 2.76
C ARG A 25 5.53 -3.89 4.22
N GLN A 26 4.46 -4.56 4.64
CA GLN A 26 4.33 -5.10 6.01
C GLN A 26 5.39 -6.17 6.29
N LEU A 27 5.64 -7.08 5.34
CA LEU A 27 6.70 -8.09 5.43
C LEU A 27 8.07 -7.42 5.55
N LYS A 28 8.36 -6.41 4.73
CA LYS A 28 9.61 -5.64 4.82
C LYS A 28 9.81 -5.03 6.21
N VAL A 29 8.80 -4.39 6.79
CA VAL A 29 8.86 -3.84 8.16
C VAL A 29 9.17 -4.93 9.17
N PHE A 30 8.52 -6.09 9.05
CA PHE A 30 8.81 -7.22 9.93
C PHE A 30 10.22 -7.76 9.71
N GLU A 31 10.69 -7.84 8.48
CA GLU A 31 12.03 -8.34 8.15
C GLU A 31 13.13 -7.48 8.76
N GLU A 32 12.96 -6.15 8.73
CA GLU A 32 13.89 -5.14 9.27
C GLU A 32 13.84 -5.05 10.80
N THR A 33 12.65 -5.13 11.40
CA THR A 33 12.45 -4.89 12.84
C THR A 33 12.31 -6.15 13.69
N LYS A 34 11.96 -7.27 13.06
CA LYS A 34 11.51 -8.53 13.71
C LYS A 34 10.40 -8.33 14.74
N SER A 35 9.59 -7.28 14.57
CA SER A 35 8.58 -6.84 15.54
C SER A 35 7.21 -6.74 14.89
N LEU A 36 6.25 -7.53 15.37
CA LEU A 36 4.86 -7.42 14.94
C LEU A 36 4.21 -6.11 15.43
N VAL A 37 4.66 -5.57 16.56
CA VAL A 37 4.19 -4.26 17.04
C VAL A 37 4.53 -3.17 16.02
N SER A 38 5.75 -3.19 15.48
CA SER A 38 6.18 -2.23 14.45
C SER A 38 5.39 -2.36 13.14
N VAL A 39 4.92 -3.57 12.79
CA VAL A 39 4.02 -3.77 11.65
C VAL A 39 2.64 -3.13 11.91
N VAL A 40 2.10 -3.28 13.13
CA VAL A 40 0.83 -2.64 13.51
C VAL A 40 0.96 -1.12 13.49
N ASP A 41 2.03 -0.56 14.02
CA ASP A 41 2.31 0.88 13.98
C ASP A 41 2.39 1.38 12.53
N TYR A 42 3.05 0.62 11.65
CA TYR A 42 3.09 0.93 10.23
C TYR A 42 1.70 0.93 9.59
N ILE A 43 0.85 -0.08 9.87
CA ILE A 43 -0.52 -0.15 9.35
C ILE A 43 -1.33 1.08 9.79
N HIS A 44 -1.23 1.48 11.06
CA HIS A 44 -1.90 2.69 11.56
C HIS A 44 -1.41 3.94 10.83
N SER A 45 -0.10 4.06 10.59
CA SER A 45 0.48 5.21 9.87
C SER A 45 -0.03 5.33 8.43
N GLN A 46 -0.23 4.21 7.73
CA GLN A 46 -0.69 4.20 6.34
C GLN A 46 -2.20 4.49 6.22
N PHE A 47 -2.99 4.10 7.22
CA PHE A 47 -4.42 4.42 7.26
C PHE A 47 -4.69 5.91 7.52
N LEU A 48 -3.89 6.53 8.41
CA LEU A 48 -4.00 7.97 8.70
C LEU A 48 -3.38 8.86 7.62
N TYR A 49 -2.68 8.29 6.64
CA TYR A 49 -2.12 9.03 5.52
C TYR A 49 -3.25 9.53 4.60
N GLY A 50 -3.81 10.70 4.91
CA GLY A 50 -4.91 11.32 4.17
C GLY A 50 -6.10 11.78 5.02
N VAL A 51 -6.06 11.58 6.35
CA VAL A 51 -6.90 12.28 7.34
C VAL A 51 -6.15 13.51 7.83
#